data_AF-A0AAY5E9V1-F1
#
_entry.id   AF-A0AAY5E9V1-F1
#
_cell.length_a   1.000
_cell.length_b   1.000
_cell.length_c   1.000
_cell.angle_alpha   90.00
_cell.angle_beta   90.00
_cell.angle_gamma   90.00
#
_symmetry.space_group_name_H-M   'P 1'
#
loop_
_entity.id
_entity.type
_entity.pdbx_description
1 polymer ?
#
loop_
_entity_poly.entity_id
_entity_poly.type
_entity_poly.pdbx_seq_one_letter_code
_entity_poly.pdbx_strand_id
1 'polypeptide(L)'
;MIFQLSRPGLDLQHHHDDDNELLFQEQKSCRARARKFSLETNRRRKALEERRRQWDVQEQLLRENILQQRKQRLLEDTERFQRAHLPPSQKRRPGQLIIPSRLVTLGPASCRRPSFQWRTLNRPVYRSAFNYCCTAQNNFSVPV
;
A
#
# COMPACT_ATOMS: atom_id res chain seq x y z
N MET A 1 58.10 75.80 -1.83
CA MET A 1 57.48 74.77 -0.97
C MET A 1 56.24 74.26 -1.67
N ILE A 2 56.27 73.04 -2.21
CA ILE A 2 55.09 72.42 -2.80
C ILE A 2 54.39 71.67 -1.67
N PHE A 3 53.27 72.23 -1.20
CA PHE A 3 52.38 71.52 -0.27
C PHE A 3 51.73 70.36 -1.02
N GLN A 4 52.00 69.13 -0.58
CA GLN A 4 51.24 67.96 -0.99
C GLN A 4 49.81 68.11 -0.45
N LEU A 5 48.86 68.45 -1.33
CA LEU A 5 47.44 68.31 -1.02
C LEU A 5 47.10 66.82 -1.11
N SER A 6 47.06 66.13 0.04
CA SER A 6 46.44 64.80 0.12
C SER A 6 45.01 64.92 -0.40
N ARG A 7 44.70 64.19 -1.49
CA ARG A 7 43.37 64.14 -2.09
C ARG A 7 42.47 63.23 -1.24
N PRO A 8 41.48 63.75 -0.49
CA PRO A 8 40.68 62.94 0.44
C PRO A 8 39.65 62.02 -0.25
N GLY A 9 39.50 62.09 -1.57
CA GLY A 9 38.45 61.37 -2.31
C GLY A 9 38.82 59.95 -2.74
N LEU A 10 40.10 59.57 -2.77
CA LEU A 10 40.52 58.22 -3.19
C LEU A 10 40.41 57.21 -2.04
N ASP A 11 40.67 57.65 -0.79
CA ASP A 11 40.64 56.79 0.39
C ASP A 11 39.22 56.34 0.75
N LEU A 12 38.21 57.19 0.57
CA LEU A 12 36.81 56.81 0.80
C LEU A 12 36.30 55.81 -0.24
N GLN A 13 36.64 55.97 -1.51
CA GLN A 13 36.20 55.07 -2.58
C GLN A 13 36.81 53.68 -2.41
N HIS A 14 38.11 53.62 -2.09
CA HIS A 14 38.81 52.37 -1.82
C HIS A 14 38.24 51.64 -0.60
N HIS A 15 37.95 52.37 0.49
CA HIS A 15 37.30 51.83 1.68
C HIS A 15 35.90 51.25 1.37
N HIS A 16 35.11 51.92 0.53
CA HIS A 16 33.81 51.40 0.11
C HIS A 16 33.91 50.13 -0.75
N ASP A 17 34.90 50.04 -1.63
CA ASP A 17 35.12 48.84 -2.44
C ASP A 17 35.57 47.65 -1.58
N ASP A 18 36.41 47.89 -0.57
CA ASP A 18 36.85 46.88 0.39
C ASP A 18 35.69 46.40 1.29
N ASP A 19 34.84 47.32 1.77
CA ASP A 19 33.64 46.99 2.55
C ASP A 19 32.65 46.15 1.72
N ASN A 20 32.46 46.48 0.44
CA ASN A 20 31.58 45.75 -0.45
C ASN A 20 32.08 44.31 -0.70
N GLU A 21 33.38 44.12 -0.89
CA GLU A 21 33.98 42.79 -1.06
C GLU A 21 33.85 41.96 0.24
N LEU A 22 34.08 42.57 1.40
CA LEU A 22 33.90 41.91 2.70
C LEU A 22 32.45 41.45 2.91
N LEU A 23 31.47 42.32 2.64
CA LEU A 23 30.04 42.00 2.74
C LEU A 23 29.64 40.87 1.78
N PHE A 24 30.19 40.86 0.57
CA PHE A 24 29.94 39.80 -0.40
C PHE A 24 30.51 38.45 0.06
N GLN A 25 31.71 38.44 0.64
CA GLN A 25 32.31 37.24 1.22
C GLN A 25 31.52 36.73 2.43
N GLU A 26 31.06 37.62 3.31
CA GLU A 26 30.18 37.25 4.42
C GLU A 26 28.85 36.68 3.93
N GLN A 27 28.24 37.30 2.92
CA GLN A 27 26.99 36.80 2.33
C GLN A 27 27.19 35.41 1.73
N LYS A 28 28.30 35.17 1.01
CA LYS A 28 28.67 33.84 0.50
C LYS A 28 28.82 32.82 1.63
N SER A 29 29.53 33.17 2.71
CA SER A 29 29.73 32.29 3.86
C SER A 29 28.41 31.97 4.58
N CYS A 30 27.52 32.96 4.72
CA CYS A 30 26.20 32.81 5.30
C CYS A 30 25.34 31.86 4.45
N ARG A 31 25.28 32.08 3.14
CA ARG A 31 24.56 31.19 2.20
C ARG A 31 25.12 29.77 2.22
N ALA A 32 26.44 29.60 2.26
CA ALA A 32 27.07 28.28 2.33
C ALA A 32 26.71 27.55 3.63
N ARG A 33 26.74 28.24 4.77
CA ARG A 33 26.32 27.69 6.07
C ARG A 33 24.85 27.28 6.07
N ALA A 34 23.95 28.15 5.57
CA ALA A 34 22.53 27.84 5.45
C ALA A 34 22.26 26.60 4.58
N ARG A 35 22.95 26.48 3.44
CA ARG A 35 22.88 25.29 2.57
C ARG A 35 23.33 24.03 3.30
N LYS A 36 24.45 24.06 4.03
CA LYS A 36 24.93 22.92 4.82
C LYS A 36 23.89 22.46 5.85
N PHE A 37 23.33 23.37 6.63
CA PHE A 37 22.31 23.03 7.62
C PHE A 37 21.00 22.51 7.01
N SER A 38 20.59 23.07 5.87
CA SER A 38 19.43 22.58 5.11
C SER A 38 19.64 21.15 4.62
N LEU A 39 20.80 20.87 4.01
CA LEU A 39 21.14 19.52 3.55
C LEU A 39 21.18 18.52 4.71
N GLU A 40 21.78 18.89 5.84
CA GLU A 40 21.86 18.03 7.01
C GLU A 40 20.48 17.73 7.60
N THR A 41 19.63 18.75 7.73
CA THR A 41 18.24 18.58 8.21
C THR A 41 17.44 17.69 7.25
N ASN A 42 17.60 17.88 5.95
CA ASN A 42 16.93 17.06 4.94
C ASN A 42 17.42 15.61 4.97
N ARG A 43 18.72 15.35 5.18
CA ARG A 43 19.27 13.99 5.36
C ARG A 43 18.65 13.31 6.58
N ARG A 44 18.59 14.00 7.72
CA ARG A 44 17.96 13.46 8.95
C ARG A 44 16.49 13.17 8.75
N ARG A 45 15.75 14.08 8.10
CA ARG A 45 14.34 13.87 7.76
C ARG A 45 14.15 12.62 6.90
N LYS A 46 14.93 12.47 5.82
CA LYS A 46 14.88 11.29 4.95
C LYS A 46 15.20 9.99 5.69
N ALA A 47 16.17 9.99 6.60
CA ALA A 47 16.50 8.81 7.39
C ALA A 47 15.36 8.36 8.31
N LEU A 48 14.62 9.32 8.89
CA LEU A 48 13.45 9.03 9.72
C LEU A 48 12.26 8.54 8.87
N GLU A 49 12.01 9.17 7.73
CA GLU A 49 10.98 8.73 6.78
C GLU A 49 11.24 7.31 6.29
N GLU A 50 12.49 6.99 5.95
CA GLU A 50 12.88 5.64 5.51
C GLU A 50 12.67 4.60 6.62
N ARG A 51 13.08 4.91 7.86
CA ARG A 51 12.83 4.04 9.00
C ARG A 51 11.33 3.80 9.18
N ARG A 52 10.49 4.84 9.08
CA ARG A 52 9.03 4.71 9.19
C ARG A 52 8.48 3.83 8.06
N ARG A 53 8.90 4.04 6.81
CA ARG A 53 8.48 3.20 5.68
C ARG A 53 8.80 1.73 5.89
N GLN A 54 9.98 1.42 6.42
CA GLN A 54 10.36 0.04 6.72
C GLN A 54 9.42 -0.60 7.75
N TRP A 55 9.04 0.14 8.79
CA TRP A 55 8.04 -0.30 9.76
C TRP A 55 6.67 -0.53 9.12
N ASP A 56 6.21 0.40 8.28
CA ASP A 56 4.91 0.30 7.60
C ASP A 56 4.86 -0.94 6.68
N VAL A 57 5.94 -1.21 5.94
CA VAL A 57 6.06 -2.41 5.09
C VAL A 57 6.04 -3.69 5.92
N GLN A 58 6.78 -3.75 7.03
CA GLN A 58 6.78 -4.91 7.91
C GLN A 58 5.40 -5.15 8.54
N GLU A 59 4.72 -4.08 8.97
CA GLU A 59 3.37 -4.16 9.50
C GLU A 59 2.39 -4.68 8.46
N GLN A 60 2.45 -4.18 7.22
CA GLN A 60 1.62 -4.64 6.12
C GLN A 60 1.82 -6.13 5.84
N LEU A 61 3.07 -6.59 5.74
CA LEU A 61 3.39 -8.00 5.51
C LEU A 61 2.86 -8.89 6.64
N LEU A 62 3.03 -8.47 7.90
CA LEU A 62 2.50 -9.20 9.05
C LEU A 62 0.98 -9.29 8.99
N ARG A 63 0.31 -8.18 8.69
CA ARG A 63 -1.14 -8.11 8.58
C ARG A 63 -1.65 -9.03 7.47
N GLU A 64 -1.02 -9.01 6.31
CA GLU A 64 -1.37 -9.88 5.18
C GLU A 64 -1.18 -11.35 5.54
N ASN A 65 -0.08 -11.71 6.22
CA ASN A 65 0.15 -13.07 6.67
C ASN A 65 -0.97 -13.56 7.61
N ILE A 66 -1.35 -12.74 8.60
CA ILE A 66 -2.45 -13.07 9.52
C ILE A 66 -3.77 -13.25 8.76
N LEU A 67 -4.06 -12.39 7.78
CA LEU A 67 -5.28 -12.50 6.97
C LEU A 67 -5.28 -13.76 6.10
N GLN A 68 -4.15 -14.12 5.50
CA GLN A 68 -3.98 -15.35 4.73
C GLN A 68 -4.19 -16.59 5.62
N GLN A 69 -3.57 -16.63 6.80
CA GLN A 69 -3.77 -17.72 7.76
C GLN A 69 -5.24 -17.86 8.16
N ARG A 70 -5.94 -16.75 8.45
CA ARG A 70 -7.37 -16.78 8.80
C ARG A 70 -8.22 -17.29 7.65
N LYS A 71 -7.93 -16.85 6.41
CA LYS A 71 -8.62 -17.33 5.21
C LYS A 71 -8.44 -18.83 5.04
N GLN A 72 -7.22 -19.33 5.21
CA GLN A 72 -6.93 -20.75 5.10
C GLN A 72 -7.70 -21.57 6.14
N ARG A 73 -7.65 -21.18 7.42
CA ARG A 73 -8.40 -21.85 8.49
C ARG A 73 -9.90 -21.89 8.21
N LEU A 74 -10.46 -20.78 7.73
CA LEU A 74 -11.87 -20.73 7.38
C LEU A 74 -12.22 -21.69 6.22
N LEU A 75 -11.36 -21.80 5.21
CA LEU A 75 -11.54 -22.76 4.13
C LEU A 75 -11.47 -24.21 4.65
N GLU A 76 -10.48 -24.53 5.48
CA GLU A 76 -10.34 -25.86 6.08
C GLU A 76 -11.55 -26.22 6.96
N ASP A 77 -12.00 -25.30 7.80
CA ASP A 77 -13.17 -25.48 8.67
C ASP A 77 -14.46 -25.67 7.86
N THR A 78 -14.63 -24.88 6.78
CA THR A 78 -15.81 -25.00 5.91
C THR A 78 -15.79 -26.30 5.11
N GLU A 79 -14.65 -26.72 4.58
CA GLU A 79 -14.52 -28.02 3.92
C GLU A 79 -14.80 -29.17 4.90
N ARG A 80 -14.22 -29.11 6.10
CA ARG A 80 -14.45 -30.11 7.16
C ARG A 80 -15.92 -30.20 7.54
N PHE A 81 -16.57 -29.05 7.73
CA PHE A 81 -18.00 -28.97 8.01
C PHE A 81 -18.82 -29.61 6.88
N GLN A 82 -18.59 -29.20 5.63
CA GLN A 82 -19.28 -29.76 4.48
C GLN A 82 -19.08 -31.27 4.37
N ARG A 83 -17.85 -31.76 4.54
CA ARG A 83 -17.51 -33.19 4.48
C ARG A 83 -18.19 -34.00 5.59
N ALA A 84 -18.26 -33.47 6.81
CA ALA A 84 -18.92 -34.14 7.92
C ALA A 84 -20.42 -34.33 7.69
N HIS A 85 -21.05 -33.34 7.04
CA HIS A 85 -22.48 -33.30 6.73
C HIS A 85 -22.86 -33.98 5.40
N LEU A 86 -21.93 -34.65 4.70
CA LEU A 86 -22.28 -35.50 3.57
C LEU A 86 -23.07 -36.73 4.02
N PRO A 87 -24.17 -37.11 3.34
CA PRO A 87 -24.89 -38.33 3.64
C PRO A 87 -23.96 -39.56 3.51
N PRO A 88 -24.15 -40.62 4.33
CA PRO A 88 -23.27 -41.79 4.34
C PRO A 88 -23.04 -42.45 2.98
N SER A 89 -23.99 -42.32 2.04
CA SER A 89 -23.91 -42.82 0.66
C SER A 89 -22.90 -42.06 -0.23
N GLN A 90 -22.56 -40.81 0.12
CA GLN A 90 -21.61 -39.96 -0.62
C GLN A 90 -20.23 -39.91 0.03
N LYS A 91 -20.07 -40.49 1.24
CA LYS A 91 -18.77 -40.66 1.89
C LYS A 91 -17.99 -41.72 1.12
N ARG A 92 -17.09 -41.30 0.22
CA ARG A 92 -16.22 -42.23 -0.52
C ARG A 92 -15.44 -43.10 0.46
N ARG A 93 -15.71 -44.41 0.43
CA ARG A 93 -14.95 -45.41 1.19
C ARG A 93 -13.64 -45.68 0.45
N PRO A 94 -12.48 -45.65 1.11
CA PRO A 94 -11.24 -46.17 0.52
C PRO A 94 -11.43 -47.68 0.32
N GLY A 95 -11.75 -48.10 -0.91
CA GLY A 95 -12.04 -49.50 -1.23
C GLY A 95 -13.03 -49.73 -2.38
N GLN A 96 -13.71 -48.68 -2.87
CA GLN A 96 -14.53 -48.80 -4.08
C GLN A 96 -13.81 -48.11 -5.24
N LEU A 97 -13.10 -48.91 -6.04
CA LEU A 97 -12.74 -48.54 -7.40
C LEU A 97 -14.04 -48.19 -8.13
N ILE A 98 -14.27 -46.90 -8.39
CA ILE A 98 -15.34 -46.49 -9.28
C ILE A 98 -14.86 -46.81 -10.70
N ILE A 99 -15.29 -47.94 -11.23
CA ILE A 99 -15.31 -48.17 -12.68
C ILE A 99 -16.21 -47.06 -13.25
N PRO A 100 -15.75 -46.21 -14.18
CA PRO A 100 -16.58 -45.15 -14.72
C PRO A 100 -17.58 -45.76 -15.71
N SER A 101 -18.72 -46.22 -15.22
CA SER A 101 -19.85 -46.54 -16.08
C SER A 101 -20.57 -45.25 -16.48
N ARG A 102 -20.34 -44.87 -17.74
CA ARG A 102 -21.14 -43.99 -18.62
C ARG A 102 -21.10 -42.48 -18.34
N LEU A 103 -20.60 -41.77 -19.35
CA LEU A 103 -20.93 -40.38 -19.66
C LEU A 103 -22.45 -40.20 -19.66
N VAL A 104 -22.98 -39.54 -18.63
CA VAL A 104 -24.31 -38.93 -18.68
C VAL A 104 -24.08 -37.45 -18.92
N THR A 105 -24.35 -37.00 -20.14
CA THR A 105 -24.41 -35.59 -20.51
C THR A 105 -25.55 -34.95 -19.73
N LEU A 106 -25.25 -34.20 -18.67
CA LEU A 106 -26.23 -33.37 -17.99
C LEU A 106 -26.27 -32.01 -18.70
N GLY A 107 -27.41 -31.70 -19.32
CA GLY A 107 -27.72 -30.37 -19.84
C GLY A 107 -27.68 -29.30 -18.74
N PRO A 108 -27.70 -28.01 -19.11
CA PRO A 108 -27.46 -26.92 -18.17
C PRO A 108 -28.54 -26.92 -17.08
N ALA A 109 -28.10 -27.16 -15.84
CA ALA A 109 -28.96 -27.09 -14.68
C ALA A 109 -29.44 -25.64 -14.51
N SER A 110 -30.73 -25.42 -14.74
CA SER A 110 -31.43 -24.19 -14.39
C SER A 110 -31.34 -23.98 -12.88
N CYS A 111 -30.60 -22.95 -12.47
CA CYS A 111 -30.50 -22.50 -11.08
C CYS A 111 -31.84 -21.92 -10.62
N ARG A 112 -32.73 -22.74 -10.03
CA ARG A 112 -33.83 -22.20 -9.22
C ARG A 112 -33.26 -21.65 -7.92
N ARG A 113 -33.24 -20.31 -7.80
CA ARG A 113 -32.95 -19.60 -6.54
C ARG A 113 -33.87 -20.12 -5.43
N PRO A 114 -33.35 -20.55 -4.27
CA PRO A 114 -34.18 -20.75 -3.09
C PRO A 114 -34.70 -19.37 -2.64
N SER A 115 -36.02 -19.21 -2.65
CA SER A 115 -36.70 -18.04 -2.08
C SER A 115 -36.61 -18.11 -0.55
N PHE A 116 -35.50 -17.61 0.01
CA PHE A 116 -35.37 -17.44 1.44
C PHE A 116 -36.12 -16.16 1.87
N GLN A 117 -37.28 -16.32 2.51
CA GLN A 117 -38.07 -15.21 3.04
C GLN A 117 -37.40 -14.67 4.32
N TRP A 118 -36.71 -13.53 4.21
CA TRP A 118 -36.19 -12.80 5.36
C TRP A 118 -37.25 -11.84 5.88
N ARG A 119 -38.16 -12.29 6.75
CA ARG A 119 -38.90 -11.36 7.61
C ARG A 119 -38.31 -11.38 9.01
N THR A 120 -38.03 -10.15 9.46
CA THR A 120 -37.67 -9.71 10.81
C THR A 120 -36.32 -10.18 11.36
N LEU A 121 -35.32 -9.32 11.24
CA LEU A 121 -34.82 -8.52 12.37
C LEU A 121 -33.96 -7.38 11.83
N ASN A 122 -34.47 -6.15 12.00
CA ASN A 122 -33.76 -4.90 11.77
C ASN A 122 -32.50 -4.87 12.67
N ARG A 123 -31.32 -5.07 12.09
CA ARG A 123 -30.04 -4.76 12.74
C ARG A 123 -29.07 -4.16 11.71
N PRO A 124 -28.64 -2.89 11.86
CA PRO A 124 -27.90 -2.18 10.83
C PRO A 124 -26.39 -2.39 11.03
N VAL A 125 -25.83 -3.55 10.65
CA VAL A 125 -24.35 -3.72 10.67
C VAL A 125 -23.76 -4.40 9.43
N TYR A 126 -24.55 -5.02 8.55
CA TYR A 126 -23.97 -5.66 7.35
C TYR A 126 -24.76 -5.31 6.09
N ARG A 127 -24.53 -4.10 5.56
CA ARG A 127 -25.06 -3.66 4.25
C ARG A 127 -24.00 -3.54 3.15
N SER A 128 -22.74 -3.90 3.41
CA SER A 128 -21.65 -3.74 2.43
C SER A 128 -21.09 -5.04 1.84
N ALA A 129 -21.49 -6.22 2.34
CA ALA A 129 -20.90 -7.50 1.88
C ALA A 129 -21.56 -8.11 0.63
N PHE A 130 -22.63 -7.52 0.08
CA PHE A 130 -23.40 -8.15 -1.00
C PHE A 130 -23.06 -7.70 -2.43
N ASN A 131 -22.19 -6.69 -2.62
CA ASN A 131 -21.89 -6.16 -3.96
C ASN A 131 -20.61 -6.69 -4.61
N TYR A 132 -19.81 -7.54 -3.95
CA TYR A 132 -18.54 -8.03 -4.52
C TYR A 132 -18.55 -9.47 -5.03
N CYS A 133 -19.65 -10.21 -4.89
CA CYS A 133 -19.70 -11.60 -5.39
C CYS A 133 -20.24 -11.72 -6.84
N CYS A 134 -20.79 -10.65 -7.43
CA CYS A 134 -21.42 -10.72 -8.77
C CYS A 134 -20.60 -10.12 -9.92
N THR A 135 -19.47 -9.44 -9.69
CA THR A 135 -18.65 -8.87 -10.78
C THR A 135 -17.49 -9.75 -11.23
N ALA A 136 -17.22 -10.87 -10.55
CA ALA A 136 -16.10 -11.76 -10.86
C ALA A 136 -16.41 -12.90 -11.86
N GLN A 137 -17.59 -12.91 -12.50
CA GLN A 137 -17.97 -13.95 -13.47
C GLN A 137 -18.05 -13.49 -14.94
N ASN A 138 -17.58 -12.28 -15.29
CA ASN A 138 -17.56 -11.82 -16.68
C ASN A 138 -16.17 -11.37 -17.14
N ASN A 139 -15.13 -12.19 -16.94
CA ASN A 139 -13.85 -11.99 -17.62
C ASN A 139 -13.18 -13.34 -17.86
N PHE A 140 -13.74 -14.17 -18.74
CA PHE A 140 -12.99 -15.15 -19.52
C PHE A 140 -13.85 -15.62 -20.71
N SER A 141 -13.73 -14.93 -21.84
CA SER A 141 -13.69 -15.48 -23.21
C SER A 141 -13.85 -14.35 -24.21
N VAL A 142 -12.73 -13.92 -24.80
CA VAL A 142 -12.73 -13.39 -26.16
C VAL A 142 -11.90 -14.37 -26.97
N PRO A 143 -12.51 -15.08 -27.93
CA PRO A 143 -11.79 -15.52 -29.11
C PRO A 143 -12.30 -14.81 -30.36
N VAL A 144 -11.33 -14.55 -31.25
CA VAL A 144 -11.35 -13.95 -32.60
C VAL A 144 -11.31 -12.42 -32.64
#